data_AF-A0A6P3QHG0-F1
#
_entry.id   AF-A0A6P3QHG0-F1
#
_cell.length_a   1.000
_cell.length_b   1.000
_cell.length_c   1.000
_cell.angle_alpha   90.00
_cell.angle_beta   90.00
_cell.angle_gamma   90.00
#
_symmetry.space_group_name_H-M   'P 1'
#
loop_
_entity.id
_entity.type
_entity.pdbx_description
1 polymer ?
#
loop_
_entity_poly.entity_id
_entity_poly.type
_entity_poly.pdbx_seq_one_letter_code
_entity_poly.pdbx_strand_id
1 'polypeptide(L)'
;MAGPRECGKGEAPWKKMSKESFLVTSVPSIVLCLPAVRTLSGKISSTSLSAAAAPAPWPPVILAAELETQYLPSRWVLRLGAEEALRTYSQMGDDATKTARATTRSLLDVPYGDGEGDKLDIYFPKDASGALPFFTFIHGGYWQSGSKDTLAFMVDPLTAQGVAVVILAYDIAPKGTLDHMVDQVTRGIASVQRRYPCNEGIYLCGHSAGAHLAAMMLLANWTEHGVTPNLRGFFLVSGLYDLEPIVHTPLNAPLLMTPEDAQRNSPQRRLEVAPKQPVDAAYPILVIVGQHDAPEFHRQSREFYQTLLQGGWKASFEELHDVDHFEIIWKLTQKDYVLTQIILKTIFQKY
;
A
#
# COMPACT_ATOMS: atom_id res chain seq x y z
N MET A 1 17.75 12.36 -38.73
CA MET A 1 17.68 10.90 -38.49
C MET A 1 18.98 10.48 -37.81
N ALA A 2 18.92 10.23 -36.51
CA ALA A 2 20.05 9.74 -35.72
C ALA A 2 19.57 8.47 -35.02
N GLY A 3 20.21 7.33 -35.34
CA GLY A 3 19.84 6.01 -34.85
C GLY A 3 20.21 5.80 -33.37
N PRO A 4 19.71 4.72 -32.75
CA PRO A 4 19.92 4.45 -31.33
C PRO A 4 21.34 3.94 -31.06
N ARG A 5 21.92 4.37 -29.93
CA ARG A 5 23.21 3.88 -29.43
C ARG A 5 23.01 2.51 -28.78
N GLU A 6 23.68 1.50 -29.31
CA GLU A 6 23.78 0.16 -28.72
C GLU A 6 24.68 0.17 -27.48
N CYS A 7 24.26 -0.58 -26.45
CA CYS A 7 25.01 -0.79 -25.22
C CYS A 7 26.01 -1.94 -25.44
N GLY A 8 27.31 -1.63 -25.34
CA GLY A 8 28.39 -2.59 -25.58
C GLY A 8 28.41 -3.74 -24.56
N LYS A 9 28.48 -4.97 -25.06
CA LYS A 9 28.74 -6.18 -24.28
C LYS A 9 30.26 -6.30 -24.05
N GLY A 10 30.69 -6.18 -22.81
CA GLY A 10 32.03 -6.60 -22.38
C GLY A 10 31.99 -8.05 -21.92
N GLU A 11 32.69 -8.94 -22.62
CA GLU A 11 32.99 -10.30 -22.15
C GLU A 11 34.18 -10.27 -21.18
N ALA A 12 34.10 -11.08 -20.12
CA ALA A 12 35.27 -11.51 -19.35
C ALA A 12 35.15 -13.02 -19.01
N PRO A 13 36.28 -13.75 -18.88
CA PRO A 13 36.32 -15.17 -19.20
C PRO A 13 36.62 -16.06 -17.99
N TRP A 14 35.74 -16.99 -17.62
CA TRP A 14 36.11 -18.11 -16.74
C TRP A 14 35.45 -19.42 -17.18
N LYS A 15 36.30 -20.44 -17.30
CA LYS A 15 36.04 -21.79 -17.81
C LYS A 15 35.18 -22.64 -16.86
N LYS A 16 34.29 -23.41 -17.50
CA LYS A 16 33.93 -24.83 -17.26
C LYS A 16 34.12 -25.38 -15.84
N MET A 17 33.03 -25.88 -15.25
CA MET A 17 32.99 -27.23 -14.68
C MET A 17 31.56 -27.81 -14.56
N SER A 18 31.52 -29.11 -14.93
CA SER A 18 30.55 -30.21 -14.76
C SER A 18 29.05 -29.97 -14.51
N LYS A 19 28.28 -30.60 -15.42
CA LYS A 19 26.91 -31.08 -15.23
C LYS A 19 26.87 -32.17 -14.16
N GLU A 20 26.00 -32.02 -13.17
CA GLU A 20 25.42 -33.17 -12.47
C GLU A 20 23.90 -33.00 -12.38
N SER A 21 23.25 -34.07 -12.81
CA SER A 21 21.83 -34.33 -12.94
C SER A 21 21.17 -34.55 -11.59
N PHE A 22 20.10 -33.82 -11.29
CA PHE A 22 19.17 -34.19 -10.22
C PHE A 22 17.85 -34.69 -10.81
N LEU A 23 17.53 -35.93 -10.42
CA LEU A 23 16.30 -36.63 -10.76
C LEU A 23 15.08 -35.88 -10.20
N VAL A 24 14.13 -35.63 -11.08
CA VAL A 24 12.73 -35.30 -10.73
C VAL A 24 12.06 -36.60 -10.33
N THR A 25 11.64 -36.73 -9.06
CA THR A 25 10.72 -37.77 -8.63
C THR A 25 9.34 -37.16 -8.43
N SER A 26 8.37 -37.75 -9.13
CA SER A 26 6.96 -37.39 -9.18
C SER A 26 6.25 -37.71 -7.86
N VAL A 27 5.44 -36.77 -7.37
CA VAL A 27 4.48 -37.00 -6.29
C VAL A 27 3.12 -37.35 -6.91
N PRO A 28 2.41 -38.42 -6.48
CA PRO A 28 1.16 -38.84 -7.11
C PRO A 28 -0.01 -37.93 -6.71
N SER A 29 -0.83 -37.61 -7.71
CA SER A 29 -2.09 -36.86 -7.59
C SER A 29 -3.12 -37.63 -6.76
N ILE A 30 -3.63 -37.01 -5.69
CA ILE A 30 -4.81 -37.48 -4.97
C ILE A 30 -6.04 -36.92 -5.66
N VAL A 31 -6.80 -37.80 -6.32
CA VAL A 31 -8.12 -37.54 -6.89
C VAL A 31 -9.13 -37.52 -5.75
N LEU A 32 -9.69 -36.36 -5.44
CA LEU A 32 -10.86 -36.23 -4.56
C LEU A 32 -12.13 -36.39 -5.39
N CYS A 33 -12.83 -37.50 -5.18
CA CYS A 33 -14.19 -37.74 -5.66
C CYS A 33 -15.17 -36.71 -5.06
N LEU A 34 -15.79 -35.90 -5.92
CA LEU A 34 -17.00 -35.14 -5.60
C LEU A 34 -18.24 -36.05 -5.75
N PRO A 35 -19.19 -36.06 -4.80
CA PRO A 35 -20.45 -36.77 -5.00
C PRO A 35 -21.38 -35.96 -5.91
N ALA A 36 -22.05 -36.70 -6.80
CA ALA A 36 -23.00 -36.20 -7.79
C ALA A 36 -24.21 -35.48 -7.17
N VAL A 37 -24.51 -34.29 -7.68
CA VAL A 37 -25.78 -33.60 -7.41
C VAL A 37 -26.80 -34.04 -8.44
N ARG A 38 -27.88 -34.70 -7.97
CA ARG A 38 -29.07 -35.04 -8.74
C ARG A 38 -29.75 -33.79 -9.28
N THR A 39 -29.97 -33.74 -10.57
CA THR A 39 -30.85 -32.78 -11.24
C THR A 39 -32.32 -33.13 -10.94
N LEU A 40 -33.00 -32.24 -10.21
CA LEU A 40 -34.46 -32.26 -10.09
C LEU A 40 -35.03 -31.15 -10.98
N SER A 41 -35.70 -31.56 -12.06
CA SER A 41 -36.48 -30.70 -12.93
C SER A 41 -37.77 -30.28 -12.23
N GLY A 42 -37.80 -29.06 -11.70
CA GLY A 42 -39.01 -28.40 -11.18
C GLY A 42 -39.41 -27.23 -12.07
N LYS A 43 -40.64 -27.26 -12.59
CA LYS A 43 -41.26 -26.18 -13.38
C LYS A 43 -41.30 -24.88 -12.57
N ILE A 44 -40.76 -23.80 -13.11
CA ILE A 44 -40.91 -22.45 -12.55
C ILE A 44 -42.14 -21.81 -13.19
N SER A 45 -43.19 -21.61 -12.39
CA SER A 45 -44.33 -20.77 -12.73
C SER A 45 -43.95 -19.30 -12.59
N SER A 46 -44.31 -18.49 -13.57
CA SER A 46 -44.13 -17.04 -13.58
C SER A 46 -44.95 -16.37 -12.48
N THR A 47 -44.27 -15.93 -11.41
CA THR A 47 -44.79 -14.93 -10.46
C THR A 47 -43.86 -13.73 -10.47
N SER A 48 -44.47 -12.57 -10.68
CA SER A 48 -43.88 -11.24 -10.77
C SER A 48 -42.79 -10.98 -9.72
N LEU A 49 -41.58 -10.68 -10.18
CA LEU A 49 -40.53 -10.05 -9.37
C LEU A 49 -40.96 -8.61 -9.07
N SER A 50 -41.47 -8.41 -7.86
CA SER A 50 -41.46 -7.09 -7.21
C SER A 50 -40.00 -6.65 -7.09
N ALA A 51 -39.71 -5.44 -7.58
CA ALA A 51 -38.39 -4.83 -7.48
C ALA A 51 -37.94 -4.79 -6.02
N ALA A 52 -36.91 -5.57 -5.68
CA ALA A 52 -36.22 -5.47 -4.41
C ALA A 52 -35.65 -4.05 -4.31
N ALA A 53 -36.12 -3.31 -3.31
CA ALA A 53 -35.63 -1.98 -2.98
C ALA A 53 -34.11 -2.02 -2.77
N ALA A 54 -33.42 -1.00 -3.27
CA ALA A 54 -32.00 -0.77 -3.01
C ALA A 54 -31.71 -0.82 -1.49
N PRO A 55 -30.53 -1.31 -1.07
CA PRO A 55 -30.17 -1.29 0.35
C PRO A 55 -30.23 0.14 0.87
N ALA A 56 -30.88 0.32 2.02
CA ALA A 56 -31.14 1.60 2.64
C ALA A 56 -29.82 2.36 2.92
N PRO A 57 -29.80 3.70 2.76
CA PRO A 57 -28.64 4.51 3.09
C PRO A 57 -28.53 4.60 4.63
N TRP A 58 -27.44 4.02 5.16
CA TRP A 58 -26.86 4.24 6.50
C TRP A 58 -27.75 3.86 7.71
N PRO A 59 -27.23 3.15 8.73
CA PRO A 59 -27.92 3.00 10.02
C PRO A 59 -28.09 4.37 10.73
N PRO A 60 -28.99 4.49 11.73
CA PRO A 60 -29.38 5.77 12.31
C PRO A 60 -28.18 6.54 12.88
N VAL A 61 -28.24 7.87 12.74
CA VAL A 61 -27.29 8.90 13.21
C VAL A 61 -26.31 8.39 14.27
N ILE A 62 -25.11 8.02 13.83
CA ILE A 62 -23.98 7.82 14.74
C ILE A 62 -23.72 9.18 15.39
N LEU A 63 -23.72 9.24 16.73
CA LEU A 63 -23.38 10.46 17.45
C LEU A 63 -21.94 10.87 17.08
N ALA A 64 -21.64 12.16 16.91
CA ALA A 64 -20.31 12.62 16.49
C ALA A 64 -19.15 12.05 17.33
N ALA A 65 -19.37 11.83 18.63
CA ALA A 65 -18.39 11.20 19.54
C ALA A 65 -18.18 9.69 19.28
N GLU A 66 -19.24 8.99 18.86
CA GLU A 66 -19.18 7.59 18.46
C GLU A 66 -18.47 7.46 17.10
N LEU A 67 -18.72 8.38 16.18
CA LEU A 67 -18.00 8.47 14.91
C LEU A 67 -16.51 8.73 15.15
N GLU A 68 -16.17 9.72 15.97
CA GLU A 68 -14.78 10.00 16.36
C GLU A 68 -14.09 8.76 16.91
N THR A 69 -14.75 7.99 17.77
CA THR A 69 -14.19 6.76 18.34
C THR A 69 -13.87 5.72 17.28
N GLN A 70 -14.69 5.60 16.23
CA GLN A 70 -14.45 4.67 15.12
C GLN A 70 -13.26 5.10 14.24
N TYR A 71 -12.91 6.39 14.23
CA TYR A 71 -11.74 6.96 13.55
C TYR A 71 -10.52 7.14 14.48
N LEU A 72 -10.50 6.53 15.66
CA LEU A 72 -9.34 6.58 16.56
C LEU A 72 -8.83 5.16 16.85
N PRO A 73 -7.95 4.60 16.01
CA PRO A 73 -7.45 3.23 16.19
C PRO A 73 -6.80 2.96 17.55
N SER A 74 -6.21 3.99 18.18
CA SER A 74 -5.65 3.89 19.53
C SER A 74 -6.69 3.51 20.59
N ARG A 75 -7.99 3.81 20.38
CA ARG A 75 -9.08 3.40 21.28
C ARG A 75 -9.48 1.92 21.12
N TRP A 76 -8.96 1.22 20.12
CA TRP A 76 -9.32 -0.16 19.79
C TRP A 76 -8.19 -1.16 20.04
N VAL A 77 -7.04 -0.69 20.51
CA VAL A 77 -5.92 -1.56 20.86
C VAL A 77 -6.32 -2.46 22.05
N LEU A 78 -6.20 -3.77 21.86
CA LEU A 78 -6.59 -4.77 22.88
C LEU A 78 -5.45 -5.12 23.85
N ARG A 79 -4.21 -5.19 23.34
CA ARG A 79 -3.05 -5.70 24.10
C ARG A 79 -2.40 -4.63 24.97
N LEU A 80 -2.19 -3.48 24.36
CA LEU A 80 -1.57 -2.31 24.98
C LEU A 80 -2.66 -1.25 25.19
N GLY A 81 -2.66 -0.55 26.32
CA GLY A 81 -3.48 0.65 26.43
C GLY A 81 -3.08 1.68 25.35
N ALA A 82 -3.99 2.56 24.96
CA ALA A 82 -3.77 3.53 23.87
C ALA A 82 -2.43 4.28 23.95
N GLU A 83 -2.07 4.78 25.14
CA GLU A 83 -0.81 5.49 25.38
C GLU A 83 0.42 4.60 25.19
N GLU A 84 0.35 3.36 25.67
CA GLU A 84 1.45 2.39 25.56
C GLU A 84 1.67 1.96 24.12
N ALA A 85 0.58 1.74 23.37
CA ALA A 85 0.63 1.39 21.96
C ALA A 85 1.31 2.48 21.15
N LEU A 86 0.91 3.75 21.35
CA LEU A 86 1.52 4.90 20.68
C LEU A 86 2.99 5.10 21.07
N ARG A 87 3.32 4.94 22.36
CA ARG A 87 4.70 5.05 22.84
C ARG A 87 5.59 3.98 22.23
N THR A 88 5.13 2.73 22.22
CA THR A 88 5.88 1.64 21.61
C THR A 88 6.00 1.85 20.11
N TYR A 89 4.97 2.44 19.47
CA TYR A 89 4.98 2.73 18.04
C TYR A 89 6.09 3.71 17.66
N SER A 90 6.18 4.80 18.43
CA SER A 90 7.27 5.75 18.28
C SER A 90 8.63 5.11 18.54
N GLN A 91 8.77 4.38 19.65
CA GLN A 91 10.05 3.78 20.05
C GLN A 91 10.56 2.77 19.01
N MET A 92 9.70 1.87 18.55
CA MET A 92 10.07 0.88 17.53
C MET A 92 10.45 1.56 16.22
N GLY A 93 9.80 2.66 15.88
CA GLY A 93 10.09 3.43 14.68
C GLY A 93 11.45 4.12 14.74
N ASP A 94 11.74 4.77 15.86
CA ASP A 94 13.02 5.42 16.12
C ASP A 94 14.18 4.40 16.11
N ASP A 95 13.99 3.26 16.78
CA ASP A 95 14.99 2.20 16.83
C ASP A 95 15.24 1.57 15.47
N ALA A 96 14.17 1.28 14.71
CA ALA A 96 14.29 0.76 13.34
C ALA A 96 15.01 1.75 12.42
N THR A 97 14.67 3.04 12.51
CA THR A 97 15.28 4.07 11.65
C THR A 97 16.72 4.34 12.00
N LYS A 98 17.06 4.38 13.29
CA LYS A 98 18.44 4.48 13.76
C LYS A 98 19.27 3.28 13.30
N THR A 99 18.72 2.07 13.40
CA THR A 99 19.39 0.85 12.94
C THR A 99 19.62 0.90 11.44
N ALA A 100 18.57 1.13 10.66
CA ALA A 100 18.62 1.25 9.20
C ALA A 100 19.69 2.24 8.73
N ARG A 101 19.75 3.44 9.32
CA ARG A 101 20.77 4.46 8.99
C ARG A 101 22.18 4.05 9.35
N ALA A 102 22.36 3.26 10.41
CA ALA A 102 23.67 2.80 10.85
C ALA A 102 24.18 1.57 10.07
N THR A 103 23.28 0.70 9.62
CA THR A 103 23.65 -0.63 9.10
C THR A 103 23.44 -0.82 7.60
N THR A 104 22.65 0.05 6.97
CA THR A 104 22.21 -0.10 5.58
C THR A 104 22.71 1.06 4.73
N ARG A 105 23.30 0.75 3.56
CA ARG A 105 23.78 1.78 2.63
C ARG A 105 22.60 2.65 2.19
N SER A 106 22.67 3.95 2.41
CA SER A 106 21.55 4.85 2.15
C SER A 106 21.95 6.17 1.46
N LEU A 107 20.97 6.79 0.84
CA LEU A 107 20.96 8.20 0.43
C LEU A 107 19.83 8.87 1.23
N LEU A 108 20.19 9.74 2.16
CA LEU A 108 19.22 10.46 3.00
C LEU A 108 18.89 11.82 2.39
N ASP A 109 17.69 12.32 2.69
CA ASP A 109 17.23 13.65 2.32
C ASP A 109 17.36 13.97 0.82
N VAL A 110 17.12 12.98 -0.04
CA VAL A 110 17.14 13.14 -1.49
C VAL A 110 15.94 14.00 -1.88
N PRO A 111 16.16 15.20 -2.47
CA PRO A 111 15.05 16.07 -2.84
C PRO A 111 14.32 15.52 -4.06
N TYR A 112 12.99 15.63 -4.06
CA TYR A 112 12.14 15.43 -5.25
C TYR A 112 11.36 16.69 -5.66
N GLY A 113 11.55 17.79 -4.93
CA GLY A 113 11.01 19.11 -5.15
C GLY A 113 11.70 20.12 -4.22
N ASP A 114 11.19 21.35 -4.18
CA ASP A 114 11.83 22.45 -3.47
C ASP A 114 11.32 22.62 -2.03
N GLY A 115 10.23 21.94 -1.65
CA GLY A 115 9.65 22.00 -0.32
C GLY A 115 10.48 21.26 0.74
N GLU A 116 10.34 21.65 2.00
CA GLU A 116 11.01 20.94 3.10
C GLU A 116 10.55 19.48 3.24
N GLY A 117 9.24 19.24 3.01
CA GLY A 117 8.65 17.91 2.94
C GLY A 117 8.96 17.16 1.64
N ASP A 118 9.57 17.80 0.64
CA ASP A 118 9.83 17.21 -0.67
C ASP A 118 11.10 16.33 -0.69
N LYS A 119 11.21 15.41 0.25
CA LYS A 119 12.40 14.58 0.47
C LYS A 119 12.06 13.10 0.59
N LEU A 120 13.01 12.26 0.20
CA LEU A 120 12.95 10.83 0.41
C LEU A 120 14.30 10.29 0.89
N ASP A 121 14.26 9.25 1.71
CA ASP A 121 15.43 8.45 2.06
C ASP A 121 15.40 7.17 1.22
N ILE A 122 16.53 6.76 0.63
CA ILE A 122 16.67 5.53 -0.15
C ILE A 122 17.68 4.62 0.51
N TYR A 123 17.27 3.41 0.85
CA TYR A 123 18.10 2.36 1.44
C TYR A 123 18.31 1.24 0.41
N PHE A 124 19.55 0.78 0.27
CA PHE A 124 19.93 -0.20 -0.76
C PHE A 124 20.36 -1.53 -0.15
N PRO A 125 20.11 -2.65 -0.85
CA PRO A 125 20.71 -3.93 -0.49
C PRO A 125 22.24 -3.85 -0.59
N LYS A 126 22.94 -4.64 0.24
CA LYS A 126 24.42 -4.65 0.32
C LYS A 126 25.07 -4.97 -1.03
N ASP A 127 24.56 -5.98 -1.72
CA ASP A 127 25.11 -6.48 -2.99
C ASP A 127 24.35 -5.93 -4.21
N ALA A 128 23.92 -4.65 -4.15
CA ALA A 128 23.23 -3.96 -5.23
C ALA A 128 24.08 -3.95 -6.52
N SER A 129 23.82 -4.90 -7.42
CA SER A 129 24.38 -4.96 -8.76
C SER A 129 23.25 -5.06 -9.79
N GLY A 130 23.14 -4.06 -10.66
CA GLY A 130 22.08 -4.00 -11.68
C GLY A 130 20.79 -3.32 -11.23
N ALA A 131 19.70 -3.67 -11.91
CA ALA A 131 18.36 -3.18 -11.64
C ALA A 131 17.83 -3.78 -10.33
N LEU A 132 17.03 -3.01 -9.59
CA LEU A 132 16.46 -3.42 -8.32
C LEU A 132 14.95 -3.19 -8.32
N PRO A 133 14.16 -4.04 -7.62
CA PRO A 133 12.82 -3.66 -7.22
C PRO A 133 12.88 -2.60 -6.12
N PHE A 134 11.99 -1.62 -6.19
CA PHE A 134 11.85 -0.54 -5.23
C PHE A 134 10.55 -0.71 -4.44
N PHE A 135 10.65 -0.66 -3.12
CA PHE A 135 9.51 -0.60 -2.21
C PHE A 135 9.44 0.81 -1.62
N THR A 136 8.44 1.58 -2.02
CA THR A 136 8.21 2.95 -1.54
C THR A 136 7.17 2.94 -0.45
N PHE A 137 7.58 3.29 0.77
CA PHE A 137 6.73 3.42 1.93
C PHE A 137 6.25 4.86 2.11
N ILE A 138 4.95 5.01 2.37
CA ILE A 138 4.27 6.27 2.66
C ILE A 138 3.64 6.13 4.05
N HIS A 139 4.07 6.97 4.98
CA HIS A 139 3.68 6.85 6.38
C HIS A 139 2.23 7.26 6.66
N GLY A 140 1.71 6.83 7.81
CA GLY A 140 0.41 7.25 8.33
C GLY A 140 0.46 8.52 9.18
N GLY A 141 -0.48 8.65 10.12
CA GLY A 141 -0.52 9.77 11.07
C GLY A 141 -1.57 10.83 10.76
N TYR A 142 -2.69 10.43 10.15
CA TYR A 142 -3.83 11.32 9.83
C TYR A 142 -3.46 12.58 9.04
N TRP A 143 -2.41 12.48 8.21
CA TRP A 143 -1.82 13.61 7.46
C TRP A 143 -1.35 14.77 8.34
N GLN A 144 -1.24 14.55 9.65
CA GLN A 144 -0.98 15.54 10.69
C GLN A 144 0.27 15.22 11.51
N SER A 145 0.84 14.02 11.31
CA SER A 145 1.97 13.50 12.07
C SER A 145 2.69 12.42 11.29
N GLY A 146 3.81 11.94 11.84
CA GLY A 146 4.71 10.99 11.19
C GLY A 146 5.88 11.69 10.50
N SER A 147 6.94 10.93 10.23
CA SER A 147 8.12 11.40 9.52
C SER A 147 8.86 10.24 8.88
N LYS A 148 9.55 10.50 7.76
CA LYS A 148 10.53 9.55 7.19
C LYS A 148 11.67 9.23 8.15
N ASP A 149 11.93 10.11 9.13
CA ASP A 149 13.05 10.01 10.06
C ASP A 149 12.78 9.06 11.23
N THR A 150 11.55 8.56 11.36
CA THR A 150 11.13 7.72 12.49
C THR A 150 10.36 6.48 12.07
N LEU A 151 10.15 6.19 10.78
CA LEU A 151 9.23 5.13 10.33
C LEU A 151 9.84 4.18 9.28
N ALA A 152 11.11 3.80 9.46
CA ALA A 152 11.84 2.93 8.53
C ALA A 152 11.73 1.41 8.88
N PHE A 153 10.61 0.95 9.42
CA PHE A 153 10.42 -0.42 9.95
C PHE A 153 10.85 -1.54 9.01
N MET A 154 10.55 -1.40 7.72
CA MET A 154 10.73 -2.41 6.70
C MET A 154 12.13 -2.44 6.07
N VAL A 155 12.99 -1.47 6.37
CA VAL A 155 14.27 -1.31 5.67
C VAL A 155 15.13 -2.56 5.80
N ASP A 156 15.38 -3.02 7.03
CA ASP A 156 16.30 -4.12 7.28
C ASP A 156 15.85 -5.44 6.63
N PRO A 157 14.62 -5.94 6.85
CA PRO A 157 14.22 -7.22 6.26
C PRO A 157 14.08 -7.16 4.74
N LEU A 158 13.66 -6.03 4.14
CA LEU A 158 13.51 -5.94 2.69
C LEU A 158 14.85 -5.76 1.96
N THR A 159 15.73 -4.90 2.48
CA THR A 159 17.08 -4.74 1.89
C THR A 159 17.93 -5.99 2.05
N ALA A 160 17.75 -6.75 3.14
CA ALA A 160 18.36 -8.07 3.30
C ALA A 160 17.89 -9.11 2.26
N GLN A 161 16.83 -8.84 1.51
CA GLN A 161 16.31 -9.71 0.45
C GLN A 161 16.52 -9.13 -0.96
N GLY A 162 17.30 -8.06 -1.12
CA GLY A 162 17.61 -7.48 -2.43
C GLY A 162 16.65 -6.40 -2.91
N VAL A 163 15.78 -5.88 -2.04
CA VAL A 163 14.82 -4.82 -2.38
C VAL A 163 15.38 -3.46 -1.96
N ALA A 164 15.37 -2.47 -2.85
CA ALA A 164 15.65 -1.08 -2.47
C ALA A 164 14.42 -0.50 -1.76
N VAL A 165 14.60 0.17 -0.62
CA VAL A 165 13.48 0.74 0.15
C VAL A 165 13.55 2.26 0.09
N VAL A 166 12.44 2.90 -0.25
CA VAL A 166 12.27 4.35 -0.25
C VAL A 166 11.32 4.72 0.88
N ILE A 167 11.74 5.60 1.78
CA ILE A 167 10.84 6.21 2.77
C ILE A 167 10.55 7.63 2.31
N LEU A 168 9.32 7.86 1.88
CA LEU A 168 8.89 9.13 1.28
C LEU A 168 8.31 10.04 2.38
N ALA A 169 8.85 11.25 2.51
CA ALA A 169 8.22 12.31 3.28
C ALA A 169 7.26 13.12 2.40
N TYR A 170 6.34 13.83 3.05
CA TYR A 170 5.46 14.82 2.46
C TYR A 170 5.12 15.84 3.56
N ASP A 171 4.65 17.04 3.20
CA ASP A 171 4.22 18.02 4.20
C ASP A 171 2.98 17.51 4.95
N ILE A 172 2.83 17.88 6.21
CA ILE A 172 1.67 17.54 7.03
C ILE A 172 0.84 18.78 7.35
N ALA A 173 -0.43 18.58 7.67
CA ALA A 173 -1.33 19.64 8.09
C ALA A 173 -0.88 20.28 9.42
N PRO A 174 -1.11 21.59 9.62
CA PRO A 174 -1.84 22.50 8.73
C PRO A 174 -0.98 23.11 7.60
N LYS A 175 0.31 22.75 7.49
CA LYS A 175 1.21 23.32 6.47
C LYS A 175 0.88 22.83 5.06
N GLY A 176 0.55 21.56 4.91
CA GLY A 176 0.09 20.96 3.65
C GLY A 176 -1.42 20.69 3.64
N THR A 177 -2.06 20.90 2.49
CA THR A 177 -3.42 20.39 2.20
C THR A 177 -3.35 18.97 1.63
N LEU A 178 -4.47 18.23 1.63
CA LEU A 178 -4.46 16.89 1.02
C LEU A 178 -4.10 16.89 -0.46
N ASP A 179 -4.57 17.86 -1.25
CA ASP A 179 -4.18 17.94 -2.66
C ASP A 179 -2.66 18.11 -2.82
N HIS A 180 -2.06 18.96 -1.98
CA HIS A 180 -0.61 19.18 -1.97
C HIS A 180 0.13 17.90 -1.60
N MET A 181 -0.34 17.16 -0.60
CA MET A 181 0.26 15.88 -0.21
C MET A 181 0.14 14.82 -1.31
N VAL A 182 -1.00 14.75 -1.99
CA VAL A 182 -1.20 13.86 -3.15
C VAL A 182 -0.24 14.21 -4.28
N ASP A 183 -0.08 15.50 -4.60
CA ASP A 183 0.90 15.97 -5.58
C ASP A 183 2.35 15.64 -5.15
N GLN A 184 2.69 15.87 -3.89
CA GLN A 184 4.01 15.55 -3.31
C GLN A 184 4.35 14.07 -3.48
N VAL A 185 3.44 13.17 -3.11
CA VAL A 185 3.62 11.72 -3.28
C VAL A 185 3.78 11.36 -4.75
N THR A 186 2.98 11.97 -5.64
CA THR A 186 3.07 11.76 -7.09
C THR A 186 4.45 12.17 -7.63
N ARG A 187 4.94 13.37 -7.25
CA ARG A 187 6.27 13.86 -7.62
C ARG A 187 7.40 13.02 -7.04
N GLY A 188 7.27 12.54 -5.80
CA GLY A 188 8.24 11.66 -5.15
C GLY A 188 8.40 10.33 -5.90
N ILE A 189 7.29 9.67 -6.25
CA ILE A 189 7.32 8.44 -7.05
C ILE A 189 7.89 8.69 -8.44
N ALA A 190 7.49 9.79 -9.09
CA ALA A 190 8.02 10.20 -10.38
C ALA A 190 9.55 10.44 -10.32
N SER A 191 10.06 11.00 -9.22
CA SER A 191 11.49 11.18 -8.97
C SER A 191 12.23 9.86 -8.86
N VAL A 192 11.69 8.87 -8.14
CA VAL A 192 12.26 7.51 -8.07
C VAL A 192 12.35 6.88 -9.46
N GLN A 193 11.29 6.97 -10.27
CA GLN A 193 11.31 6.45 -11.65
C GLN A 193 12.36 7.15 -12.51
N ARG A 194 12.47 8.48 -12.43
CA ARG A 194 13.48 9.25 -13.20
C ARG A 194 14.91 8.90 -12.79
N ARG A 195 15.15 8.72 -11.49
CA ARG A 195 16.47 8.40 -10.95
C ARG A 195 16.88 6.96 -11.27
N TYR A 196 15.93 6.04 -11.32
CA TYR A 196 16.15 4.63 -11.60
C TYR A 196 15.27 4.15 -12.77
N PRO A 197 15.54 4.61 -14.02
CA PRO A 197 14.67 4.33 -15.16
C PRO A 197 14.60 2.84 -15.52
N CYS A 198 15.65 2.08 -15.21
CA CYS A 198 15.74 0.64 -15.45
C CYS A 198 15.37 -0.20 -14.21
N ASN A 199 14.60 0.33 -13.25
CA ASN A 199 14.17 -0.43 -12.07
C ASN A 199 13.35 -1.68 -12.45
N GLU A 200 13.38 -2.71 -11.61
CA GLU A 200 12.60 -3.95 -11.83
C GLU A 200 11.13 -3.85 -11.38
N GLY A 201 10.73 -2.68 -10.87
CA GLY A 201 9.38 -2.41 -10.39
C GLY A 201 9.38 -1.44 -9.22
N ILE A 202 8.36 -0.61 -9.14
CA ILE A 202 8.07 0.25 -7.99
C ILE A 202 6.80 -0.29 -7.33
N TYR A 203 6.92 -0.71 -6.08
CA TYR A 203 5.84 -1.21 -5.25
C TYR A 203 5.53 -0.15 -4.20
N LEU A 204 4.26 0.23 -4.06
CA LEU A 204 3.84 1.23 -3.09
C LEU A 204 3.25 0.54 -1.87
N CYS A 205 3.71 0.93 -0.69
CA CYS A 205 3.09 0.53 0.56
C CYS A 205 2.72 1.78 1.35
N GLY A 206 1.45 1.90 1.67
CA GLY A 206 0.96 2.96 2.54
C GLY A 206 0.38 2.37 3.80
N HIS A 207 0.53 3.08 4.93
CA HIS A 207 -0.14 2.76 6.19
C HIS A 207 -1.09 3.89 6.58
N SER A 208 -2.33 3.59 6.96
CA SER A 208 -3.28 4.61 7.45
C SER A 208 -3.50 5.72 6.42
N ALA A 209 -3.29 6.98 6.81
CA ALA A 209 -3.25 8.12 5.89
C ALA A 209 -2.26 7.96 4.70
N GLY A 210 -1.21 7.17 4.85
CA GLY A 210 -0.31 6.83 3.75
C GLY A 210 -0.90 5.82 2.76
N ALA A 211 -1.78 4.91 3.22
CA ALA A 211 -2.51 4.00 2.36
C ALA A 211 -3.54 4.75 1.51
N HIS A 212 -4.15 5.80 2.06
CA HIS A 212 -4.93 6.77 1.31
C HIS A 212 -4.10 7.39 0.17
N LEU A 213 -2.94 7.97 0.50
CA LEU A 213 -2.07 8.62 -0.48
C LEU A 213 -1.56 7.64 -1.54
N ALA A 214 -1.20 6.42 -1.15
CA ALA A 214 -0.86 5.35 -2.08
C ALA A 214 -2.03 5.02 -3.01
N ALA A 215 -3.25 4.88 -2.49
CA ALA A 215 -4.44 4.59 -3.30
C ALA A 215 -4.75 5.71 -4.32
N MET A 216 -4.49 6.97 -3.98
CA MET A 216 -4.62 8.09 -4.92
C MET A 216 -3.71 7.94 -6.15
N MET A 217 -2.61 7.19 -6.06
CA MET A 217 -1.71 6.95 -7.20
C MET A 217 -2.32 6.05 -8.29
N LEU A 218 -3.41 5.33 -7.99
CA LEU A 218 -4.23 4.65 -9.01
C LEU A 218 -4.95 5.64 -9.92
N LEU A 219 -5.16 6.87 -9.44
CA LEU A 219 -5.89 7.94 -10.12
C LEU A 219 -4.96 8.99 -10.73
N ALA A 220 -3.67 8.98 -10.39
CA ALA A 220 -2.69 9.97 -10.84
C ALA A 220 -2.60 10.05 -12.37
N ASN A 221 -2.43 11.27 -12.90
CA ASN A 221 -2.14 11.47 -14.31
C ASN A 221 -0.63 11.56 -14.55
N TRP A 222 0.01 10.40 -14.67
CA TRP A 222 1.46 10.31 -14.81
C TRP A 222 2.02 11.10 -16.01
N THR A 223 1.23 11.28 -17.08
CA THR A 223 1.66 12.07 -18.25
C THR A 223 1.90 13.54 -17.93
N GLU A 224 1.14 14.14 -17.02
CA GLU A 224 1.34 15.52 -16.55
C GLU A 224 2.67 15.68 -15.79
N HIS A 225 3.17 14.59 -15.18
CA HIS A 225 4.45 14.56 -14.47
C HIS A 225 5.63 14.15 -15.37
N GLY A 226 5.40 14.00 -16.68
CA GLY A 226 6.44 13.72 -17.68
C GLY A 226 7.10 12.35 -17.56
N VAL A 227 6.48 11.40 -16.86
CA VAL A 227 7.03 10.04 -16.67
C VAL A 227 5.90 9.04 -16.52
N THR A 228 6.10 7.78 -16.91
CA THR A 228 5.21 6.66 -16.52
C THR A 228 5.99 5.75 -15.58
N PRO A 229 5.71 5.75 -14.26
CA PRO A 229 6.41 4.89 -13.32
C PRO A 229 6.11 3.41 -13.61
N ASN A 230 7.14 2.58 -13.50
CA ASN A 230 7.03 1.12 -13.59
C ASN A 230 6.39 0.55 -12.31
N LEU A 231 5.15 0.96 -12.03
CA LEU A 231 4.40 0.48 -10.87
C LEU A 231 4.08 -1.00 -11.00
N ARG A 232 4.34 -1.78 -9.95
CA ARG A 232 4.22 -3.24 -9.95
C ARG A 232 3.41 -3.82 -8.79
N GLY A 233 2.96 -3.01 -7.84
CA GLY A 233 2.03 -3.46 -6.82
C GLY A 233 1.73 -2.42 -5.74
N PHE A 234 0.64 -2.64 -5.02
CA PHE A 234 0.15 -1.77 -3.96
C PHE A 234 -0.15 -2.60 -2.71
N PHE A 235 0.35 -2.16 -1.57
CA PHE A 235 0.02 -2.68 -0.24
C PHE A 235 -0.64 -1.55 0.55
N LEU A 236 -1.97 -1.61 0.66
CA LEU A 236 -2.79 -0.57 1.28
C LEU A 236 -3.16 -1.05 2.67
N VAL A 237 -2.34 -0.68 3.66
CA VAL A 237 -2.42 -1.21 5.03
C VAL A 237 -3.23 -0.28 5.91
N SER A 238 -4.36 -0.77 6.41
CA SER A 238 -5.28 -0.09 7.32
C SER A 238 -5.61 1.32 6.83
N GLY A 239 -6.07 1.46 5.59
CA GLY A 239 -6.24 2.76 4.95
C GLY A 239 -7.61 3.41 5.11
N LEU A 240 -7.65 4.68 4.68
CA LEU A 240 -8.86 5.49 4.54
C LEU A 240 -9.07 5.82 3.06
N TYR A 241 -10.28 5.59 2.55
CA TYR A 241 -10.58 5.67 1.12
C TYR A 241 -11.83 6.50 0.82
N ASP A 242 -12.67 6.73 1.82
CA ASP A 242 -13.76 7.70 1.85
C ASP A 242 -13.54 8.67 3.02
N LEU A 243 -13.22 9.91 2.69
CA LEU A 243 -12.83 10.94 3.65
C LEU A 243 -13.99 11.82 4.10
N GLU A 244 -15.17 11.66 3.50
CA GLU A 244 -16.35 12.47 3.84
C GLU A 244 -16.66 12.46 5.34
N PRO A 245 -16.66 11.30 6.05
CA PRO A 245 -17.06 11.33 7.44
C PRO A 245 -16.05 12.05 8.35
N ILE A 246 -14.78 12.11 7.94
CA ILE A 246 -13.72 12.81 8.70
C ILE A 246 -14.04 14.30 8.82
N VAL A 247 -14.70 14.90 7.80
CA VAL A 247 -15.10 16.31 7.79
C VAL A 247 -15.92 16.68 9.03
N HIS A 248 -16.68 15.73 9.56
CA HIS A 248 -17.57 15.90 10.72
C HIS A 248 -16.93 15.50 12.06
N THR A 249 -15.62 15.26 12.09
CA THR A 249 -14.87 14.86 13.30
C THR A 249 -13.84 15.91 13.70
N PRO A 250 -13.40 15.94 14.98
CA PRO A 250 -12.30 16.81 15.42
C PRO A 250 -10.97 16.59 14.66
N LEU A 251 -10.79 15.44 14.01
CA LEU A 251 -9.61 15.15 13.18
C LEU A 251 -9.47 16.13 12.00
N ASN A 252 -10.57 16.77 11.59
CA ASN A 252 -10.55 17.76 10.51
C ASN A 252 -10.03 19.14 10.96
N ALA A 253 -9.90 19.40 12.26
CA ALA A 253 -9.51 20.72 12.76
C ALA A 253 -8.21 21.29 12.15
N PRO A 254 -7.12 20.51 12.00
CA PRO A 254 -5.92 20.99 11.31
C PRO A 254 -5.95 20.79 9.79
N LEU A 255 -6.78 19.86 9.27
CA LEU A 255 -6.88 19.58 7.83
C LEU A 255 -7.73 20.62 7.09
N LEU A 256 -8.71 21.20 7.78
CA LEU A 256 -9.65 22.19 7.26
C LEU A 256 -10.33 21.75 5.95
N MET A 257 -10.61 20.44 5.81
CA MET A 257 -11.25 19.92 4.60
C MET A 257 -12.69 20.41 4.51
N THR A 258 -13.03 20.93 3.34
CA THR A 258 -14.43 21.06 2.90
C THR A 258 -14.98 19.70 2.43
N PRO A 259 -16.30 19.53 2.33
CA PRO A 259 -16.89 18.36 1.68
C PRO A 259 -16.35 18.12 0.26
N GLU A 260 -16.09 19.19 -0.48
CA GLU A 260 -15.51 19.13 -1.82
C GLU A 260 -14.06 18.63 -1.82
N ASP A 261 -13.26 19.05 -0.83
CA ASP A 261 -11.89 18.53 -0.64
C ASP A 261 -11.90 17.05 -0.30
N ALA A 262 -12.78 16.63 0.61
CA ALA A 262 -12.96 15.24 0.98
C ALA A 262 -13.39 14.39 -0.23
N GLN A 263 -14.34 14.87 -1.04
CA GLN A 263 -14.78 14.17 -2.24
C GLN A 263 -13.64 13.99 -3.25
N ARG A 264 -12.87 15.04 -3.54
CA ARG A 264 -11.75 15.00 -4.51
C ARG A 264 -10.55 14.20 -4.00
N ASN A 265 -10.41 14.07 -2.69
CA ASN A 265 -9.37 13.26 -2.05
C ASN A 265 -9.85 11.89 -1.59
N SER A 266 -11.07 11.45 -1.93
CA SER A 266 -11.54 10.10 -1.62
C SER A 266 -11.30 9.15 -2.80
N PRO A 267 -10.25 8.30 -2.79
CA PRO A 267 -9.98 7.39 -3.91
C PRO A 267 -11.16 6.46 -4.20
N GLN A 268 -11.93 6.04 -3.18
CA GLN A 268 -13.14 5.24 -3.36
C GLN A 268 -14.17 5.98 -4.22
N ARG A 269 -14.57 7.18 -3.79
CA ARG A 269 -15.58 8.01 -4.48
C ARG A 269 -15.17 8.33 -5.92
N ARG A 270 -13.88 8.57 -6.15
CA ARG A 270 -13.37 8.89 -7.48
C ARG A 270 -13.38 7.70 -8.44
N LEU A 271 -13.05 6.51 -7.96
CA LEU A 271 -13.13 5.28 -8.74
C LEU A 271 -14.57 4.87 -9.04
N GLU A 272 -15.52 5.15 -8.13
CA GLU A 272 -16.96 4.92 -8.35
C GLU A 272 -17.53 5.83 -9.46
N VAL A 273 -17.17 7.12 -9.48
CA VAL A 273 -17.68 8.10 -10.45
C VAL A 273 -17.02 7.97 -11.82
N ALA A 274 -15.71 7.77 -11.85
CA ALA A 274 -14.93 7.67 -13.08
C ALA A 274 -14.05 6.41 -13.02
N PRO A 275 -14.62 5.23 -13.34
CA PRO A 275 -13.85 3.99 -13.38
C PRO A 275 -12.67 4.12 -14.35
N LYS A 276 -11.47 4.23 -13.80
CA LYS A 276 -10.24 4.10 -14.59
C LYS A 276 -9.92 2.62 -14.70
N GLN A 277 -9.87 2.12 -15.93
CA GLN A 277 -9.36 0.78 -16.19
C GLN A 277 -7.82 0.80 -16.21
N PRO A 278 -7.15 -0.24 -15.70
CA PRO A 278 -5.70 -0.36 -15.82
C PRO A 278 -5.29 -0.42 -17.30
N VAL A 279 -4.37 0.46 -17.70
CA VAL A 279 -3.94 0.61 -19.11
C VAL A 279 -3.08 -0.58 -19.57
N ASP A 280 -2.38 -1.25 -18.66
CA ASP A 280 -1.61 -2.46 -18.92
C ASP A 280 -1.67 -3.40 -17.71
N ALA A 281 -1.49 -4.70 -17.97
CA ALA A 281 -1.72 -5.83 -17.07
C ALA A 281 -1.39 -5.59 -15.57
N ALA A 282 -2.45 -5.34 -14.81
CA ALA A 282 -2.77 -5.92 -13.50
C ALA A 282 -1.62 -6.14 -12.51
N TYR A 283 -0.97 -5.05 -12.07
CA TYR A 283 -0.22 -5.11 -10.82
C TYR A 283 -1.17 -5.39 -9.62
N PRO A 284 -0.81 -6.30 -8.71
CA PRO A 284 -1.65 -6.67 -7.58
C PRO A 284 -1.88 -5.50 -6.62
N ILE A 285 -3.12 -5.32 -6.19
CA ILE A 285 -3.51 -4.38 -5.14
C ILE A 285 -3.99 -5.18 -3.92
N LEU A 286 -3.23 -5.14 -2.84
CA LEU A 286 -3.58 -5.81 -1.60
C LEU A 286 -4.15 -4.76 -0.65
N VAL A 287 -5.42 -4.89 -0.31
CA VAL A 287 -6.05 -4.12 0.78
C VAL A 287 -5.95 -4.95 2.05
N ILE A 288 -5.34 -4.40 3.09
CA ILE A 288 -4.92 -5.15 4.27
C ILE A 288 -5.42 -4.42 5.51
N VAL A 289 -5.98 -5.12 6.49
CA VAL A 289 -6.40 -4.54 7.77
C VAL A 289 -6.02 -5.47 8.92
N GLY A 290 -5.70 -4.91 10.10
CA GLY A 290 -5.45 -5.72 11.30
C GLY A 290 -6.76 -6.23 11.90
N GLN A 291 -6.76 -7.43 12.48
CA GLN A 291 -7.94 -8.00 13.15
C GLN A 291 -8.47 -7.12 14.30
N HIS A 292 -7.58 -6.35 14.93
CA HIS A 292 -7.90 -5.49 16.08
C HIS A 292 -7.83 -4.00 15.70
N ASP A 293 -8.07 -3.69 14.42
CA ASP A 293 -8.21 -2.31 13.98
C ASP A 293 -9.60 -1.76 14.35
N ALA A 294 -9.77 -0.44 14.23
CA ALA A 294 -11.06 0.17 14.48
C ALA A 294 -12.11 -0.23 13.41
N PRO A 295 -13.41 -0.30 13.75
CA PRO A 295 -14.46 -0.76 12.84
C PRO A 295 -14.49 -0.02 11.50
N GLU A 296 -14.20 1.28 11.50
CA GLU A 296 -14.23 2.07 10.28
C GLU A 296 -13.10 1.71 9.33
N PHE A 297 -11.93 1.34 9.84
CA PHE A 297 -10.82 0.86 9.01
C PHE A 297 -11.14 -0.50 8.39
N HIS A 298 -11.84 -1.39 9.10
CA HIS A 298 -12.38 -2.61 8.51
C HIS A 298 -13.42 -2.30 7.43
N ARG A 299 -14.39 -1.41 7.71
CA ARG A 299 -15.46 -1.05 6.77
C ARG A 299 -14.88 -0.47 5.48
N GLN A 300 -14.06 0.58 5.60
CA GLN A 300 -13.45 1.24 4.44
C GLN A 300 -12.54 0.31 3.65
N SER A 301 -11.77 -0.56 4.31
CA SER A 301 -10.91 -1.54 3.63
C SER A 301 -11.73 -2.55 2.81
N ARG A 302 -12.85 -3.05 3.36
CA ARG A 302 -13.74 -3.97 2.63
C ARG A 302 -14.45 -3.28 1.47
N GLU A 303 -14.96 -2.07 1.69
CA GLU A 303 -15.67 -1.31 0.66
C GLU A 303 -14.73 -0.89 -0.47
N PHE A 304 -13.55 -0.37 -0.16
CA PHE A 304 -12.58 0.00 -1.18
C PHE A 304 -12.10 -1.20 -1.99
N TYR A 305 -11.90 -2.36 -1.35
CA TYR A 305 -11.65 -3.61 -2.04
C TYR A 305 -12.78 -3.95 -3.04
N GLN A 306 -14.04 -3.80 -2.65
CA GLN A 306 -15.17 -4.02 -3.55
C GLN A 306 -15.20 -3.02 -4.71
N THR A 307 -14.93 -1.73 -4.45
CA THR A 307 -14.81 -0.70 -5.49
C THR A 307 -13.71 -1.05 -6.49
N LEU A 308 -12.56 -1.54 -6.03
CA LEU A 308 -11.47 -2.00 -6.89
C LEU A 308 -11.90 -3.19 -7.77
N LEU A 309 -12.57 -4.20 -7.20
CA LEU A 309 -13.06 -5.34 -7.97
C LEU A 309 -14.09 -4.92 -9.03
N GLN A 310 -15.02 -4.03 -8.67
CA GLN A 310 -16.03 -3.51 -9.59
C GLN A 310 -15.40 -2.70 -10.73
N GLY A 311 -14.29 -1.99 -10.45
CA GLY A 311 -13.48 -1.28 -11.44
C GLY A 311 -12.60 -2.18 -12.31
N GLY A 312 -12.60 -3.49 -12.10
CA GLY A 312 -11.79 -4.46 -12.86
C GLY A 312 -10.33 -4.54 -12.43
N TRP A 313 -9.99 -3.99 -11.26
CA TRP A 313 -8.64 -4.08 -10.72
C TRP A 313 -8.34 -5.47 -10.15
N LYS A 314 -7.09 -5.94 -10.29
CA LYS A 314 -6.62 -7.17 -9.65
C LYS A 314 -6.35 -6.90 -8.17
N ALA A 315 -7.41 -6.93 -7.38
CA ALA A 315 -7.35 -6.68 -5.95
C ALA A 315 -7.56 -7.95 -5.12
N SER A 316 -6.96 -8.00 -3.93
CA SER A 316 -7.25 -8.96 -2.87
C SER A 316 -7.40 -8.25 -1.53
N PHE A 317 -8.12 -8.89 -0.61
CA PHE A 317 -8.35 -8.39 0.75
C PHE A 317 -7.77 -9.37 1.75
N GLU A 318 -6.97 -8.87 2.69
CA GLU A 318 -6.36 -9.64 3.76
C GLU A 318 -6.67 -9.02 5.12
N GLU A 319 -7.16 -9.83 6.05
CA GLU A 319 -7.28 -9.45 7.46
C GLU A 319 -6.18 -10.18 8.24
N LEU A 320 -5.23 -9.42 8.78
CA LEU A 320 -4.10 -9.99 9.49
C LEU A 320 -4.47 -10.31 10.94
N HIS A 321 -4.36 -11.58 11.29
CA HIS A 321 -4.70 -12.10 12.59
C HIS A 321 -3.80 -11.53 13.69
N ASP A 322 -4.40 -11.24 14.85
CA ASP A 322 -3.73 -10.84 16.09
C ASP A 322 -2.73 -9.71 15.85
N VAL A 323 -3.17 -8.61 15.24
CA VAL A 323 -2.47 -7.32 15.16
C VAL A 323 -3.48 -6.18 15.18
N ASP A 324 -3.10 -5.10 15.85
CA ASP A 324 -3.82 -3.82 15.79
C ASP A 324 -3.24 -2.89 14.70
N HIS A 325 -3.79 -1.68 14.63
CA HIS A 325 -3.44 -0.63 13.66
C HIS A 325 -1.97 -0.20 13.68
N PHE A 326 -1.28 -0.32 14.80
CA PHE A 326 0.12 0.06 14.97
C PHE A 326 1.03 -1.16 14.80
N GLU A 327 0.63 -2.28 15.39
CA GLU A 327 1.39 -3.52 15.32
C GLU A 327 1.52 -4.06 13.91
N ILE A 328 0.50 -3.85 13.08
CA ILE A 328 0.48 -4.33 11.71
C ILE A 328 1.67 -3.83 10.89
N ILE A 329 2.14 -2.60 11.17
CA ILE A 329 3.22 -1.98 10.40
C ILE A 329 4.58 -2.09 11.11
N TRP A 330 4.66 -1.96 12.44
CA TRP A 330 5.96 -2.03 13.12
C TRP A 330 6.61 -3.43 13.05
N LYS A 331 5.79 -4.48 12.83
CA LYS A 331 6.21 -5.88 12.75
C LYS A 331 6.86 -6.14 11.40
N LEU A 332 6.81 -5.19 10.47
CA LEU A 332 7.66 -5.19 9.28
C LEU A 332 9.16 -5.12 9.59
N THR A 333 9.56 -4.86 10.85
CA THR A 333 10.95 -5.08 11.31
C THR A 333 11.34 -6.55 11.34
N GLN A 334 10.36 -7.47 11.40
CA GLN A 334 10.56 -8.90 11.50
C GLN A 334 10.48 -9.53 10.10
N LYS A 335 11.50 -10.32 9.75
CA LYS A 335 11.58 -10.98 8.45
C LYS A 335 10.45 -11.99 8.25
N ASP A 336 10.15 -12.78 9.27
CA ASP A 336 9.19 -13.88 9.27
C ASP A 336 7.74 -13.45 9.51
N TYR A 337 7.52 -12.17 9.81
CA TYR A 337 6.16 -11.63 9.94
C TYR A 337 5.36 -11.79 8.64
N VAL A 338 4.08 -12.14 8.79
CA VAL A 338 3.20 -12.51 7.68
C VAL A 338 3.12 -11.43 6.59
N LEU A 339 3.03 -10.15 6.97
CA LEU A 339 2.98 -9.06 6.00
C LEU A 339 4.31 -8.91 5.24
N THR A 340 5.44 -9.06 5.95
CA THR A 340 6.78 -9.05 5.33
C THR A 340 6.89 -10.17 4.29
N GLN A 341 6.39 -11.37 4.61
CA GLN A 341 6.38 -12.51 3.68
C GLN A 341 5.46 -12.28 2.49
N ILE A 342 4.26 -11.71 2.70
CA ILE A 342 3.34 -11.33 1.62
C ILE A 342 4.01 -10.33 0.67
N ILE A 343 4.67 -9.30 1.20
CA ILE A 343 5.38 -8.28 0.42
C ILE A 343 6.48 -8.93 -0.43
N LEU A 344 7.38 -9.68 0.20
CA LEU A 344 8.50 -10.32 -0.49
C LEU A 344 8.03 -11.29 -1.57
N LYS A 345 7.02 -12.12 -1.26
CA LYS A 345 6.41 -13.04 -2.23
C LYS A 345 5.85 -12.28 -3.41
N THR A 346 5.15 -11.18 -3.18
CA THR A 346 4.56 -10.35 -4.24
C THR A 346 5.63 -9.70 -5.12
N ILE A 347 6.73 -9.23 -4.54
CA ILE A 347 7.83 -8.59 -5.27
C ILE A 347 8.58 -9.59 -6.17
N PHE A 348 8.82 -10.81 -5.68
CA PHE A 348 9.65 -11.80 -6.39
C PHE A 348 8.86 -12.81 -7.21
N GLN A 349 7.54 -12.88 -7.06
CA GLN A 349 6.69 -13.67 -7.96
C GLN A 349 6.54 -12.94 -9.29
N LYS A 350 7.22 -13.45 -10.33
CA LYS A 350 7.00 -13.03 -11.71
C LYS A 350 5.61 -13.50 -12.15
N TYR A 351 4.72 -12.55 -12.43
CA TYR A 351 3.40 -12.78 -13.02
C TYR A 351 3.49 -13.08 -14.52
#